data_AF-A0A965BCY6-F1
#
_entry.id   AF-A0A965BCY6-F1
#
_cell.length_a   1.000
_cell.length_b   1.000
_cell.length_c   1.000
_cell.angle_alpha   90.00
_cell.angle_beta   90.00
_cell.angle_gamma   90.00
#
_symmetry.space_group_name_H-M   'P 1'
#
loop_
_entity.id
_entity.type
_entity.pdbx_description
1 polymer ?
#
loop_
_entity_poly.entity_id
_entity_poly.type
_entity_poly.pdbx_seq_one_letter_code
_entity_poly.pdbx_strand_id
1 'polypeptide(L)'
;MLRVAGGLERPDAGRITIGSSVVFDASSAVDIPAEGRNLGFVFQSYALWPHMTVAANVGYGLRLRGASAADREARVLAVLERLGLGSLGSRYPHQLSGGQQQRVALARALVYEPPIVLLDEPLSNLDANLREEARAWLRELIVTLRLSALFVTHDQVEALAIADRVVLLNRGIVEQVGPPDSLYGDPKSLFAATFLGSNNVFPVTIDPTSRQPDGTAIVGCGPHRIRSQIRSSAGNTPAAMAVIRLERVSVNPVLNMGTDWTTLELPLRTSLYLGERWEHVFDLHGHAFRAWGPRKLATGTHAVHLPVDGVWVF
;
A
#
# COMPACT_ATOMS: atom_id res chain seq x y z
N MET A 1 -7.36 -6.94 12.16
CA MET A 1 -6.02 -6.81 12.78
C MET A 1 -5.87 -5.51 13.58
N LEU A 2 -6.12 -4.33 12.99
CA LEU A 2 -5.95 -3.04 13.70
C LEU A 2 -6.80 -2.92 14.98
N ARG A 3 -8.08 -3.33 14.89
CA ARG A 3 -9.01 -3.34 16.04
C ARG A 3 -8.55 -4.25 17.18
N VAL A 4 -7.99 -5.40 16.82
CA VAL A 4 -7.37 -6.35 17.75
C VAL A 4 -6.15 -5.72 18.46
N ALA A 5 -5.26 -5.07 17.71
CA ALA A 5 -4.12 -4.35 18.30
C ALA A 5 -4.59 -3.22 19.24
N GLY A 6 -5.66 -2.51 18.84
CA GLY A 6 -6.29 -1.44 19.60
C GLY A 6 -7.10 -1.87 20.83
N GLY A 7 -7.39 -3.16 21.01
CA GLY A 7 -8.22 -3.67 22.10
C GLY A 7 -9.72 -3.44 21.94
N LEU A 8 -10.17 -3.16 20.71
CA LEU A 8 -11.58 -3.04 20.35
C LEU A 8 -12.23 -4.38 19.98
N GLU A 9 -11.39 -5.41 19.81
CA GLU A 9 -11.80 -6.77 19.48
C GLU A 9 -10.82 -7.73 20.15
N ARG A 10 -11.34 -8.84 20.68
CA ARG A 10 -10.55 -9.83 21.40
C ARG A 10 -10.01 -10.89 20.42
N PRO A 11 -8.70 -11.18 20.40
CA PRO A 11 -8.14 -12.31 19.65
C PRO A 11 -8.57 -13.66 20.23
N ASP A 12 -8.67 -14.67 19.37
CA ASP A 12 -8.91 -16.06 19.79
C ASP A 12 -7.68 -16.66 20.50
N ALA A 13 -6.47 -16.32 20.04
CA ALA A 13 -5.22 -16.86 20.54
C ALA A 13 -4.04 -15.88 20.37
N GLY A 14 -2.88 -16.25 20.92
CA GLY A 14 -1.63 -15.51 20.76
C GLY A 14 -1.38 -14.46 21.85
N ARG A 15 -0.44 -13.56 21.56
CA ARG A 15 0.05 -12.53 22.47
C ARG A 15 0.28 -11.21 21.73
N ILE A 16 -0.07 -10.10 22.36
CA ILE A 16 0.17 -8.74 21.86
C ILE A 16 0.96 -7.97 22.91
N THR A 17 2.05 -7.33 22.47
CA THR A 17 2.91 -6.50 23.31
C THR A 17 3.01 -5.09 22.72
N ILE A 18 2.99 -4.07 23.59
CA ILE A 18 3.24 -2.67 23.23
C ILE A 18 4.41 -2.19 24.07
N GLY A 19 5.55 -1.94 23.41
CA GLY A 19 6.82 -1.75 24.12
C GLY A 19 7.14 -3.00 24.95
N SER A 20 7.42 -2.81 26.24
CA SER A 20 7.65 -3.90 27.20
C SER A 20 6.38 -4.46 27.84
N SER A 21 5.21 -3.85 27.60
CA SER A 21 3.95 -4.23 28.25
C SER A 21 3.18 -5.27 27.44
N VAL A 22 2.83 -6.38 28.07
CA VAL A 22 1.87 -7.34 27.51
C VAL A 22 0.46 -6.77 27.67
N VAL A 23 -0.23 -6.55 26.55
CA VAL A 23 -1.60 -6.01 26.56
C VAL A 23 -2.66 -7.07 26.26
N PHE A 24 -2.25 -8.19 25.69
CA PHE A 24 -3.08 -9.38 25.53
C PHE A 24 -2.21 -10.62 25.55
N ASP A 25 -2.66 -11.67 26.24
CA ASP A 25 -2.08 -12.99 26.18
C ASP A 25 -3.11 -14.06 26.54
N ALA A 26 -3.45 -14.89 25.55
CA ALA A 26 -4.42 -15.97 25.72
C ALA A 26 -3.98 -17.02 26.75
N SER A 27 -2.68 -17.21 26.95
CA SER A 27 -2.12 -18.22 27.86
C SER A 27 -2.08 -17.79 29.33
N SER A 28 -2.00 -16.48 29.58
CA SER A 28 -1.88 -15.90 30.93
C SER A 28 -3.11 -15.09 31.34
N ALA A 29 -4.22 -15.21 30.60
CA ALA A 29 -5.48 -14.51 30.83
C ALA A 29 -5.36 -12.97 30.95
N VAL A 30 -4.36 -12.39 30.27
CA VAL A 30 -4.18 -10.94 30.18
C VAL A 30 -5.03 -10.40 29.04
N ASP A 31 -5.90 -9.44 29.32
CA ASP A 31 -6.64 -8.68 28.31
C ASP A 31 -6.86 -7.25 28.80
N ILE A 32 -5.96 -6.35 28.40
CA ILE A 32 -6.06 -4.92 28.75
C ILE A 32 -7.07 -4.27 27.79
N PRO A 33 -8.11 -3.59 28.29
CA PRO A 33 -9.10 -2.92 27.45
C PRO A 33 -8.48 -1.73 26.70
N ALA A 34 -9.12 -1.29 25.62
CA ALA A 34 -8.59 -0.27 24.72
C ALA A 34 -8.09 1.02 25.42
N GLU A 35 -8.86 1.52 26.39
CA GLU A 35 -8.53 2.70 27.19
C GLU A 35 -7.28 2.52 28.06
N GLY A 36 -6.98 1.28 28.46
CA GLY A 36 -5.80 0.92 29.24
C GLY A 36 -4.54 0.72 28.40
N ARG A 37 -4.66 0.62 27.07
CA ARG A 37 -3.51 0.41 26.16
C ARG A 37 -2.74 1.70 25.82
N ASN A 38 -3.31 2.86 26.18
CA ASN A 38 -2.72 4.18 25.94
C ASN A 38 -2.39 4.48 24.45
N LEU A 39 -3.20 3.99 23.52
CA LEU A 39 -2.96 4.11 22.08
C LEU A 39 -3.68 5.31 21.46
N GLY A 40 -3.05 5.98 20.50
CA GLY A 40 -3.70 6.95 19.62
C GLY A 40 -4.51 6.22 18.57
N PHE A 41 -5.79 6.54 18.37
CA PHE A 41 -6.62 5.91 17.35
C PHE A 41 -7.27 6.95 16.43
N VAL A 42 -7.11 6.78 15.12
CA VAL A 42 -7.78 7.57 14.08
C VAL A 42 -8.65 6.63 13.24
N PHE A 43 -9.96 6.85 13.31
CA PHE A 43 -10.96 6.09 12.56
C PHE A 43 -11.17 6.66 11.15
N GLN A 44 -11.65 5.81 10.25
CA GLN A 44 -12.00 6.15 8.87
C GLN A 44 -12.94 7.37 8.78
N SER A 45 -14.01 7.42 9.57
CA SER A 45 -14.99 8.53 9.57
C SER A 45 -14.55 9.77 10.35
N TYR A 46 -13.29 9.84 10.80
CA TYR A 46 -12.72 10.81 11.73
C TYR A 46 -13.37 10.84 13.13
N ALA A 47 -14.63 10.41 13.25
CA ALA A 47 -15.40 10.31 14.48
C ALA A 47 -15.35 11.59 15.34
N LEU A 48 -15.33 12.77 14.72
CA LEU A 48 -15.35 14.05 15.43
C LEU A 48 -16.73 14.30 16.03
N TRP A 49 -16.79 14.84 17.24
CA TRP A 49 -18.04 15.25 17.86
C TRP A 49 -18.52 16.55 17.21
N PRO A 50 -19.65 16.54 16.47
CA PRO A 50 -20.07 17.68 15.65
C PRO A 50 -20.51 18.89 16.47
N HIS A 51 -20.91 18.66 17.73
CA HIS A 51 -21.37 19.66 18.69
C HIS A 51 -20.25 20.23 19.58
N MET A 52 -19.01 19.75 19.41
CA MET A 52 -17.84 20.25 20.14
C MET A 52 -16.96 21.08 19.21
N THR A 53 -16.30 22.10 19.75
CA THR A 53 -15.27 22.84 19.00
C THR A 53 -14.06 21.95 18.72
N VAL A 54 -13.16 22.38 17.84
CA VAL A 54 -11.88 21.72 17.57
C VAL A 54 -11.08 21.51 18.85
N ALA A 55 -10.89 22.57 19.65
CA ALA A 55 -10.16 22.49 20.91
C ALA A 55 -10.83 21.52 21.89
N ALA A 56 -12.16 21.49 21.95
CA ALA A 56 -12.90 20.56 22.79
C ALA A 56 -12.79 19.10 22.30
N ASN A 57 -12.84 18.87 20.99
CA ASN A 57 -12.63 17.55 20.39
C ASN A 57 -11.25 16.99 20.75
N VAL A 58 -10.20 17.80 20.58
CA VAL A 58 -8.82 17.42 20.87
C VAL A 58 -8.61 17.22 22.37
N GLY A 59 -9.08 18.15 23.20
CA GLY A 59 -8.89 18.09 24.66
C GLY A 59 -9.74 17.05 25.39
N TYR A 60 -10.72 16.43 24.73
CA TYR A 60 -11.67 15.50 25.37
C TYR A 60 -10.96 14.31 26.05
N GLY A 61 -9.97 13.70 25.38
CA GLY A 61 -9.21 12.57 25.94
C GLY A 61 -8.41 12.94 27.19
N LEU A 62 -7.82 14.14 27.21
CA LEU A 62 -7.11 14.66 28.39
C LEU A 62 -8.06 14.89 29.57
N ARG A 63 -9.28 15.38 29.31
CA ARG A 63 -10.30 15.56 30.33
C ARG A 63 -10.69 14.24 30.99
N LEU A 64 -10.88 13.18 30.20
CA LEU A 64 -11.19 11.84 30.74
C LEU A 64 -10.05 11.25 31.58
N ARG A 65 -8.81 11.63 31.27
CA ARG A 65 -7.61 11.24 32.01
C ARG A 65 -7.31 12.10 33.23
N GLY A 66 -8.21 13.03 33.58
CA GLY A 66 -8.08 13.88 34.78
C GLY A 66 -7.04 15.01 34.65
N ALA A 67 -6.62 15.38 33.44
CA ALA A 67 -5.72 16.52 33.26
C ALA A 67 -6.38 17.83 33.74
N SER A 68 -5.58 18.71 34.37
CA SER A 68 -6.06 20.03 34.80
C SER A 68 -6.51 20.88 33.61
N ALA A 69 -7.34 21.90 33.87
CA ALA A 69 -7.80 22.78 32.79
C ALA A 69 -6.63 23.49 32.09
N ALA A 70 -5.64 23.97 32.87
CA ALA A 70 -4.44 24.63 32.36
C ALA A 70 -3.57 23.69 31.51
N ASP A 71 -3.32 22.46 32.01
CA ASP A 71 -2.54 21.47 31.25
C ASP A 71 -3.23 21.07 29.95
N ARG A 72 -4.56 20.92 30.01
CA ARG A 72 -5.35 20.59 28.82
C ARG A 72 -5.26 21.68 27.77
N GLU A 73 -5.43 22.93 28.17
CA GLU A 73 -5.36 24.07 27.25
C GLU A 73 -3.98 24.20 26.61
N ALA A 74 -2.92 24.09 27.41
CA ALA A 74 -1.53 24.14 26.92
C ALA A 74 -1.23 23.02 25.90
N ARG A 75 -1.60 21.77 26.21
CA ARG A 75 -1.36 20.62 25.31
C ARG A 75 -2.21 20.67 24.04
N VAL A 76 -3.46 21.10 24.16
CA VAL A 76 -4.36 21.29 23.01
C VAL A 76 -3.80 22.36 22.08
N LEU A 77 -3.37 23.51 22.61
CA LEU A 77 -2.78 24.56 21.81
C LEU A 77 -1.52 24.07 21.09
N ALA A 78 -0.60 23.44 21.83
CA ALA A 78 0.65 22.92 21.28
C ALA A 78 0.43 21.90 20.14
N VAL A 79 -0.52 20.96 20.29
CA VAL A 79 -0.78 19.98 19.23
C VAL A 79 -1.50 20.60 18.02
N LEU A 80 -2.40 21.57 18.24
CA LEU A 80 -3.07 22.29 17.16
C LEU A 80 -2.08 23.13 16.36
N GLU A 81 -1.14 23.83 17.01
CA GLU A 81 -0.08 24.57 16.34
C GLU A 81 0.81 23.66 15.48
N ARG A 82 1.25 22.52 16.04
CA ARG A 82 2.06 21.52 15.31
C ARG A 82 1.37 20.99 14.05
N LEU A 83 0.03 20.94 14.03
CA LEU A 83 -0.76 20.43 12.92
C LEU A 83 -1.28 21.55 11.99
N GLY A 84 -0.88 22.81 12.22
CA GLY A 84 -1.32 23.96 11.42
C GLY A 84 -2.80 24.31 11.63
N LEU A 85 -3.34 24.02 12.81
CA LEU A 85 -4.74 24.23 13.21
C LEU A 85 -4.91 25.31 14.31
N GLY A 86 -3.85 26.01 14.71
CA GLY A 86 -3.86 26.92 15.87
C GLY A 86 -5.01 27.94 15.86
N SER A 87 -5.29 28.57 14.71
CA SER A 87 -6.37 29.56 14.57
C SER A 87 -7.78 28.96 14.48
N LEU A 88 -7.90 27.63 14.38
CA LEU A 88 -9.16 26.93 14.17
C LEU A 88 -9.76 26.32 15.44
N GLY A 89 -9.11 26.50 16.61
CA GLY A 89 -9.51 25.88 17.87
C GLY A 89 -10.97 26.15 18.29
N SER A 90 -11.52 27.33 17.96
CA SER A 90 -12.90 27.73 18.28
C SER A 90 -13.94 27.29 17.26
N ARG A 91 -13.52 26.75 16.10
CA ARG A 91 -14.43 26.28 15.04
C ARG A 91 -15.05 24.94 15.40
N TYR A 92 -16.16 24.64 14.75
CA TYR A 92 -16.81 23.32 14.80
C TYR A 92 -16.45 22.48 13.57
N PRO A 93 -16.53 21.13 13.64
CA PRO A 93 -16.13 20.25 12.52
C PRO A 93 -16.79 20.58 11.18
N HIS A 94 -18.07 20.97 11.17
CA HIS A 94 -18.81 21.33 9.95
C HIS A 94 -18.29 22.62 9.28
N GLN A 95 -17.45 23.40 9.95
CA GLN A 95 -16.82 24.62 9.42
C GLN A 95 -15.43 24.36 8.82
N LEU A 96 -15.00 23.10 8.78
CA LEU A 96 -13.67 22.68 8.34
C LEU A 96 -13.73 21.90 7.03
N SER A 97 -12.68 22.03 6.22
CA SER A 97 -12.47 21.14 5.06
C SER A 97 -12.20 19.70 5.51
N GLY A 98 -12.35 18.72 4.60
CA GLY A 98 -12.07 17.30 4.91
C GLY A 98 -10.65 17.07 5.42
N GLY A 99 -9.64 17.71 4.80
CA GLY A 99 -8.26 17.65 5.27
C GLY A 99 -8.05 18.30 6.65
N GLN A 100 -8.75 19.40 6.95
CA GLN A 100 -8.71 20.00 8.28
C GLN A 100 -9.35 19.08 9.33
N GLN A 101 -10.49 18.45 9.03
CA GLN A 101 -11.12 17.47 9.95
C GLN A 101 -10.20 16.28 10.23
N GLN A 102 -9.51 15.77 9.22
CA GLN A 102 -8.51 14.72 9.39
C GLN A 102 -7.39 15.15 10.35
N ARG A 103 -6.85 16.36 10.17
CA ARG A 103 -5.83 16.92 11.07
C ARG A 103 -6.34 17.04 12.50
N VAL A 104 -7.61 17.40 12.71
CA VAL A 104 -8.24 17.45 14.05
C VAL A 104 -8.34 16.05 14.66
N ALA A 105 -8.72 15.04 13.87
CA ALA A 105 -8.79 13.66 14.36
C ALA A 105 -7.41 13.14 14.79
N LEU A 106 -6.37 13.50 14.05
CA LEU A 106 -5.00 13.17 14.40
C LEU A 106 -4.50 13.96 15.61
N ALA A 107 -4.84 15.26 15.72
CA ALA A 107 -4.56 16.06 16.91
C ALA A 107 -5.13 15.40 18.17
N ARG A 108 -6.38 14.92 18.10
CA ARG A 108 -7.04 14.20 19.20
C ARG A 108 -6.32 12.90 19.57
N ALA A 109 -5.77 12.17 18.59
CA ALA A 109 -5.00 10.97 18.85
C ALA A 109 -3.63 11.28 19.47
N LEU A 110 -3.02 12.41 19.11
CA LEU A 110 -1.65 12.78 19.52
C LEU A 110 -1.56 13.59 20.82
N VAL A 111 -2.64 14.24 21.26
CA VAL A 111 -2.63 15.22 22.37
C VAL A 111 -2.11 14.67 23.71
N TYR A 112 -2.19 13.36 23.93
CA TYR A 112 -1.70 12.68 25.14
C TYR A 112 -0.43 11.87 24.88
N GLU A 113 0.25 12.11 23.75
CA GLU A 113 1.55 11.55 23.39
C GLU A 113 1.60 10.01 23.48
N PRO A 114 0.76 9.30 22.71
CA PRO A 114 0.73 7.85 22.74
C PRO A 114 2.04 7.25 22.20
N PRO A 115 2.45 6.05 22.67
CA PRO A 115 3.61 5.36 22.13
C PRO A 115 3.39 4.88 20.70
N ILE A 116 2.14 4.62 20.30
CA ILE A 116 1.76 4.17 18.95
C ILE A 116 0.47 4.86 18.51
N VAL A 117 0.41 5.23 17.23
CA VAL A 117 -0.80 5.72 16.56
C VAL A 117 -1.33 4.66 15.61
N LEU A 118 -2.61 4.32 15.75
CA LEU A 118 -3.36 3.40 14.90
C LEU A 118 -4.19 4.22 13.91
N LEU A 119 -4.03 3.95 12.61
CA LEU A 119 -4.69 4.68 11.53
C LEU A 119 -5.50 3.71 10.68
N ASP A 120 -6.83 3.85 10.71
CA ASP A 120 -7.78 3.00 9.98
C ASP A 120 -8.32 3.74 8.75
N GLU A 121 -7.81 3.42 7.56
CA GLU A 121 -8.15 4.05 6.28
C GLU A 121 -8.27 5.59 6.36
N PRO A 122 -7.27 6.31 6.92
CA PRO A 122 -7.42 7.71 7.30
C PRO A 122 -7.56 8.67 6.10
N LEU A 123 -7.38 8.18 4.87
CA LEU A 123 -7.41 8.98 3.63
C LEU A 123 -8.57 8.60 2.69
N SER A 124 -9.38 7.59 3.04
CA SER A 124 -10.40 7.05 2.13
C SER A 124 -11.51 8.05 1.78
N ASN A 125 -11.77 9.01 2.67
CA ASN A 125 -12.84 10.00 2.54
C ASN A 125 -12.42 11.26 1.77
N LEU A 126 -11.21 11.30 1.24
CA LEU A 126 -10.68 12.42 0.45
C LEU A 126 -10.79 12.12 -1.04
N ASP A 127 -11.02 13.17 -1.85
CA ASP A 127 -10.88 13.08 -3.30
C ASP A 127 -9.42 12.83 -3.72
N ALA A 128 -9.20 12.50 -4.99
CA ALA A 128 -7.90 12.07 -5.48
C ALA A 128 -6.79 13.12 -5.30
N ASN A 129 -7.09 14.40 -5.51
CA ASN A 129 -6.10 15.48 -5.42
C ASN A 129 -5.73 15.72 -3.95
N LEU A 130 -6.73 15.85 -3.08
CA LEU A 130 -6.50 16.02 -1.64
C LEU A 130 -5.80 14.80 -1.02
N ARG A 131 -6.03 13.60 -1.55
CA ARG A 131 -5.37 12.37 -1.09
C ARG A 131 -3.88 12.37 -1.36
N GLU A 132 -3.42 12.93 -2.48
CA GLU A 132 -1.99 13.05 -2.77
C GLU A 132 -1.28 13.97 -1.78
N GLU A 133 -1.82 15.18 -1.57
CA GLU A 133 -1.30 16.13 -0.59
C GLU A 133 -1.33 15.55 0.83
N ALA A 134 -2.42 14.86 1.19
CA ALA A 134 -2.58 14.26 2.51
C ALA A 134 -1.59 13.09 2.75
N ARG A 135 -1.23 12.31 1.72
CA ARG A 135 -0.19 11.26 1.83
C ARG A 135 1.16 11.85 2.18
N ALA A 136 1.59 12.88 1.43
CA ALA A 136 2.87 13.55 1.66
C ALA A 136 2.91 14.17 3.07
N TRP A 137 1.86 14.90 3.43
CA TRP A 137 1.73 15.52 4.75
C TRP A 137 1.75 14.48 5.89
N LEU A 138 1.01 13.38 5.77
CA LEU A 138 0.95 12.34 6.81
C LEU A 138 2.31 11.65 6.99
N ARG A 139 3.01 11.35 5.89
CA ARG A 139 4.37 10.80 5.94
C ARG A 139 5.32 11.76 6.63
N GLU A 140 5.34 13.03 6.24
CA GLU A 140 6.18 14.07 6.83
C GLU A 140 5.93 14.18 8.33
N LEU A 141 4.66 14.17 8.75
CA LEU A 141 4.29 14.24 10.16
C LEU A 141 4.81 13.04 10.96
N ILE A 142 4.59 11.81 10.46
CA ILE A 142 5.06 10.57 11.12
C ILE A 142 6.59 10.62 11.32
N VAL A 143 7.32 11.03 10.29
CA VAL A 143 8.79 11.12 10.32
C VAL A 143 9.25 12.23 11.27
N THR A 144 8.69 13.43 11.13
CA THR A 144 9.10 14.62 11.91
C THR A 144 8.83 14.44 13.40
N LEU A 145 7.66 13.87 13.73
CA LEU A 145 7.28 13.61 15.12
C LEU A 145 7.82 12.26 15.65
N ARG A 146 8.53 11.49 14.83
CA ARG A 146 9.08 10.17 15.16
C ARG A 146 8.04 9.23 15.77
N LEU A 147 6.85 9.21 15.18
CA LEU A 147 5.73 8.41 15.66
C LEU A 147 5.92 6.95 15.23
N SER A 148 5.62 6.01 16.13
CA SER A 148 5.33 4.64 15.71
C SER A 148 3.89 4.58 15.23
N ALA A 149 3.68 4.29 13.94
CA ALA A 149 2.35 4.24 13.34
C ALA A 149 2.03 2.85 12.78
N LEU A 150 0.85 2.33 13.09
CA LEU A 150 0.27 1.17 12.41
C LEU A 150 -0.87 1.66 11.53
N PHE A 151 -0.67 1.57 10.22
CA PHE A 151 -1.56 2.09 9.19
C PHE A 151 -2.19 0.94 8.40
N VAL A 152 -3.52 0.98 8.24
CA VAL A 152 -4.27 0.03 7.42
C VAL A 152 -4.96 0.78 6.29
N THR A 153 -4.83 0.25 5.09
CA THR A 153 -5.48 0.75 3.88
C THR A 153 -5.72 -0.40 2.91
N HIS A 154 -6.68 -0.23 2.01
CA HIS A 154 -6.83 -1.04 0.82
C HIS A 154 -6.19 -0.39 -0.43
N ASP A 155 -5.72 0.86 -0.33
CA ASP A 155 -5.04 1.57 -1.40
C ASP A 155 -3.54 1.23 -1.41
N GLN A 156 -3.10 0.65 -2.52
CA GLN A 156 -1.72 0.19 -2.68
C GLN A 156 -0.74 1.36 -2.70
N VAL A 157 -1.11 2.48 -3.31
CA VAL A 157 -0.23 3.63 -3.45
C VAL A 157 -0.03 4.30 -2.09
N GLU A 158 -1.07 4.36 -1.28
CA GLU A 158 -0.95 4.82 0.12
C GLU A 158 0.00 3.94 0.93
N ALA A 159 -0.18 2.61 0.89
CA ALA A 159 0.68 1.69 1.63
C ALA A 159 2.15 1.82 1.22
N LEU A 160 2.44 1.90 -0.09
CA LEU A 160 3.79 2.00 -0.61
C LEU A 160 4.43 3.38 -0.40
N ALA A 161 3.64 4.45 -0.35
CA ALA A 161 4.16 5.82 -0.22
C ALA A 161 4.43 6.25 1.24
N ILE A 162 3.67 5.71 2.20
CA ILE A 162 3.71 6.17 3.60
C ILE A 162 4.55 5.24 4.49
N ALA A 163 4.51 3.93 4.24
CA ALA A 163 5.03 2.95 5.17
C ALA A 163 6.53 2.69 4.97
N ASP A 164 7.28 2.56 6.07
CA ASP A 164 8.64 2.03 6.03
C ASP A 164 8.65 0.51 5.77
N ARG A 165 7.59 -0.17 6.22
CA ARG A 165 7.36 -1.61 6.01
C ARG A 165 5.89 -1.87 5.79
N VAL A 166 5.59 -2.74 4.84
CA VAL A 166 4.23 -3.17 4.50
C VAL A 166 4.04 -4.63 4.88
N VAL A 167 2.90 -4.95 5.49
CA VAL A 167 2.44 -6.32 5.75
C VAL A 167 1.31 -6.60 4.76
N LEU A 168 1.58 -7.37 3.72
CA LEU A 168 0.57 -7.78 2.76
C LEU A 168 -0.22 -8.96 3.35
N LEU A 169 -1.54 -8.79 3.46
CA LEU A 169 -2.45 -9.81 3.96
C LEU A 169 -3.28 -10.39 2.82
N ASN A 170 -3.46 -11.70 2.84
CA ASN A 170 -4.33 -12.44 1.93
C ASN A 170 -5.20 -13.41 2.75
N ARG A 171 -6.52 -13.19 2.76
CA ARG A 171 -7.49 -14.03 3.52
C ARG A 171 -7.08 -14.27 4.98
N GLY A 172 -6.56 -13.23 5.64
CA GLY A 172 -6.12 -13.28 7.04
C GLY A 172 -4.73 -13.85 7.27
N ILE A 173 -4.02 -14.28 6.22
CA ILE A 173 -2.65 -14.81 6.29
C ILE A 173 -1.68 -13.73 5.81
N VAL A 174 -0.53 -13.61 6.48
CA VAL A 174 0.57 -12.77 6.02
C VAL A 174 1.22 -13.40 4.80
N GLU A 175 1.09 -12.76 3.66
CA GLU A 175 1.66 -13.21 2.39
C GLU A 175 3.13 -12.80 2.27
N GLN A 176 3.41 -11.53 2.57
CA GLN A 176 4.75 -10.96 2.48
C GLN A 176 4.88 -9.75 3.42
N VAL A 177 6.08 -9.59 3.99
CA VAL A 177 6.44 -8.42 4.81
C VAL A 177 7.79 -7.90 4.35
N GLY A 178 7.91 -6.58 4.22
CA GLY A 178 9.14 -5.96 3.77
C GLY A 178 8.97 -4.47 3.49
N PRO A 179 10.04 -3.80 3.05
CA PRO A 179 9.95 -2.43 2.57
C PRO A 179 9.16 -2.35 1.24
N PRO A 180 8.56 -1.20 0.92
CA PRO A 180 7.72 -1.02 -0.28
C PRO A 180 8.38 -1.45 -1.59
N ASP A 181 9.63 -1.10 -1.80
CA ASP A 181 10.43 -1.41 -2.99
C ASP A 181 10.63 -2.93 -3.16
N SER A 182 10.90 -3.65 -2.07
CA SER A 182 11.01 -5.11 -2.08
C SER A 182 9.68 -5.80 -2.36
N LEU A 183 8.57 -5.33 -1.78
CA LEU A 183 7.25 -5.87 -2.08
C LEU A 183 6.87 -5.66 -3.54
N TYR A 184 7.19 -4.49 -4.09
CA TYR A 184 6.84 -4.13 -5.46
C TYR A 184 7.71 -4.83 -6.50
N GLY A 185 9.04 -4.85 -6.29
CA GLY A 185 10.05 -5.33 -7.23
C GLY A 185 10.51 -6.77 -7.03
N ASP A 186 10.21 -7.39 -5.89
CA ASP A 186 10.55 -8.79 -5.61
C ASP A 186 9.41 -9.54 -4.88
N PRO A 187 8.24 -9.69 -5.54
CA PRO A 187 7.11 -10.39 -4.95
C PRO A 187 7.42 -11.88 -4.73
N LYS A 188 7.06 -12.43 -3.57
CA LYS A 188 7.34 -13.83 -3.18
C LYS A 188 6.28 -14.83 -3.65
N SER A 189 5.12 -14.35 -4.10
CA SER A 189 4.03 -15.19 -4.58
C SER A 189 3.30 -14.54 -5.76
N LEU A 190 2.52 -15.35 -6.47
CA LEU A 190 1.64 -14.87 -7.54
C LEU A 190 0.66 -13.82 -6.99
N PHE A 191 0.09 -14.04 -5.80
CA PHE A 191 -0.81 -13.07 -5.19
C PHE A 191 -0.11 -11.72 -4.97
N ALA A 192 1.06 -11.71 -4.31
CA ALA A 192 1.82 -10.48 -4.09
C ALA A 192 2.19 -9.77 -5.40
N ALA A 193 2.56 -10.55 -6.43
CA ALA A 193 2.86 -10.03 -7.76
C ALA A 193 1.61 -9.40 -8.39
N THR A 194 0.48 -10.09 -8.43
CA THR A 194 -0.74 -9.58 -9.09
C THR A 194 -1.46 -8.50 -8.32
N PHE A 195 -1.34 -8.49 -6.98
CA PHE A 195 -2.04 -7.56 -6.12
C PHE A 195 -1.44 -6.15 -6.23
N LEU A 196 -0.11 -6.02 -6.33
CA LEU A 196 0.56 -4.73 -6.38
C LEU A 196 0.77 -4.23 -7.81
N GLY A 197 0.39 -2.99 -8.09
CA GLY A 197 0.68 -2.31 -9.35
C GLY A 197 -0.15 -2.79 -10.55
N SER A 198 0.18 -2.26 -11.73
CA SER A 198 -0.44 -2.66 -12.99
C SER A 198 0.37 -3.76 -13.67
N ASN A 199 -0.28 -4.88 -13.99
CA ASN A 199 0.40 -6.10 -14.45
C ASN A 199 -0.20 -6.68 -15.73
N ASN A 200 0.66 -7.32 -16.51
CA ASN A 200 0.25 -8.38 -17.41
C ASN A 200 0.42 -9.72 -16.69
N VAL A 201 -0.60 -10.56 -16.81
CA VAL A 201 -0.62 -11.90 -16.24
C VAL A 201 -1.07 -12.85 -17.33
N PHE A 202 -0.24 -13.84 -17.67
CA PHE A 202 -0.52 -14.74 -18.78
C PHE A 202 0.06 -16.15 -18.53
N PRO A 203 -0.61 -17.19 -19.04
CA PRO A 203 -0.14 -18.56 -18.86
C PRO A 203 1.12 -18.82 -19.69
N VAL A 204 2.05 -19.59 -19.10
CA VAL A 204 3.28 -20.01 -19.76
C VAL A 204 3.59 -21.48 -19.48
N THR A 205 4.41 -22.09 -20.32
CA THR A 205 4.99 -23.42 -20.10
C THR A 205 6.49 -23.31 -19.92
N ILE A 206 7.03 -23.77 -18.78
CA ILE A 206 8.47 -23.77 -18.50
C ILE A 206 9.15 -24.87 -19.30
N ASP A 207 10.21 -24.54 -20.04
CA ASP A 207 11.11 -25.52 -20.63
C ASP A 207 12.14 -25.98 -19.58
N PRO A 208 12.00 -27.19 -19.01
CA PRO A 208 12.86 -27.64 -17.92
C PRO A 208 14.32 -27.81 -18.35
N THR A 209 14.59 -28.01 -19.64
CA THR A 209 15.95 -28.18 -20.18
C THR A 209 16.72 -26.88 -20.31
N SER A 210 16.00 -25.75 -20.25
CA SER A 210 16.56 -24.41 -20.44
C SER A 210 16.92 -23.69 -19.12
N ARG A 211 16.72 -24.35 -17.97
CA ARG A 211 16.99 -23.77 -16.66
C ARG A 211 18.48 -23.52 -16.47
N GLN A 212 18.82 -22.29 -16.09
CA GLN A 212 20.18 -21.86 -15.80
C GLN A 212 20.42 -21.76 -14.28
N PRO A 213 21.69 -21.80 -13.82
CA PRO A 213 22.03 -21.69 -12.40
C PRO A 213 21.59 -20.38 -11.74
N ASP A 214 21.38 -19.31 -12.52
CA ASP A 214 20.89 -18.01 -12.04
C ASP A 214 19.37 -17.96 -11.82
N GLY A 215 18.68 -19.08 -12.04
CA GLY A 215 17.22 -19.20 -11.89
C GLY A 215 16.43 -18.73 -13.10
N THR A 216 17.08 -18.40 -14.22
CA THR A 216 16.38 -18.08 -15.47
C THR A 216 16.05 -19.34 -16.28
N ALA A 217 14.98 -19.28 -17.07
CA ALA A 217 14.63 -20.31 -18.02
C ALA A 217 13.89 -19.72 -19.22
N ILE A 218 13.80 -20.49 -20.31
CA ILE A 218 12.90 -20.20 -21.42
C ILE A 218 11.51 -20.71 -21.05
N VAL A 219 10.50 -19.86 -21.25
CA VAL A 219 9.09 -20.20 -21.11
C VAL A 219 8.36 -19.95 -22.43
N GLY A 220 7.47 -20.87 -22.78
CA GLY A 220 6.60 -20.78 -23.96
C GLY A 220 5.26 -20.13 -23.62
N CYS A 221 4.77 -19.26 -24.50
CA CYS A 221 3.41 -18.73 -24.49
C CYS A 221 2.85 -18.86 -25.91
N GLY A 222 2.12 -19.95 -26.17
CA GLY A 222 1.73 -20.33 -27.54
C GLY A 222 2.97 -20.54 -28.44
N PRO A 223 3.03 -19.96 -29.67
CA PRO A 223 4.20 -20.00 -30.56
C PRO A 223 5.37 -19.14 -30.07
N HIS A 224 5.19 -18.28 -29.07
CA HIS A 224 6.25 -17.41 -28.59
C HIS A 224 7.06 -18.06 -27.47
N ARG A 225 8.34 -17.67 -27.37
CA ARG A 225 9.24 -18.04 -26.29
C ARG A 225 9.87 -16.80 -25.71
N ILE A 226 9.92 -16.72 -24.38
CA ILE A 226 10.59 -15.65 -23.65
C ILE A 226 11.54 -16.22 -22.60
N ARG A 227 12.63 -15.52 -22.31
CA ARG A 227 13.50 -15.81 -21.17
C ARG A 227 12.99 -15.05 -19.95
N SER A 228 12.83 -15.73 -18.82
CA SER A 228 12.24 -15.17 -17.61
C SER A 228 12.89 -15.72 -16.34
N GLN A 229 12.63 -15.06 -15.21
CA GLN A 229 13.08 -15.50 -13.90
C GLN A 229 12.06 -16.47 -13.28
N ILE A 230 12.47 -17.72 -13.03
CA ILE A 230 11.62 -18.74 -12.42
C ILE A 230 11.69 -18.59 -10.90
N ARG A 231 10.54 -18.32 -10.27
CA ARG A 231 10.45 -18.23 -8.81
C ARG A 231 10.41 -19.64 -8.20
N SER A 232 10.92 -19.76 -6.98
CA SER A 232 10.94 -21.04 -6.25
C SER A 232 9.55 -21.65 -6.06
N SER A 233 8.51 -20.81 -5.99
CA SER A 233 7.11 -21.21 -5.89
C SER A 233 6.54 -21.89 -7.13
N ALA A 234 7.13 -21.69 -8.32
CA ALA A 234 6.70 -22.36 -9.55
C ALA A 234 6.99 -23.87 -9.56
N GLY A 235 7.82 -24.36 -8.63
CA GLY A 235 8.19 -25.78 -8.55
C GLY A 235 8.76 -26.33 -9.86
N ASN A 236 8.46 -27.61 -10.13
CA ASN A 236 8.83 -28.33 -11.37
C ASN A 236 7.64 -28.50 -12.32
N THR A 237 6.52 -27.84 -12.08
CA THR A 237 5.34 -27.97 -12.96
C THR A 237 5.60 -27.29 -14.29
N PRO A 238 5.24 -27.92 -15.44
CA PRO A 238 5.42 -27.29 -16.74
C PRO A 238 4.52 -26.07 -16.91
N ALA A 239 3.26 -26.12 -16.47
CA ALA A 239 2.33 -25.00 -16.55
C ALA A 239 2.53 -24.03 -15.38
N ALA A 240 2.67 -22.74 -15.68
CA ALA A 240 2.95 -21.68 -14.73
C ALA A 240 2.29 -20.37 -15.16
N MET A 241 2.28 -19.37 -14.28
CA MET A 241 1.79 -18.02 -14.57
C MET A 241 2.95 -17.03 -14.63
N ALA A 242 3.09 -16.35 -15.76
CA ALA A 242 4.03 -15.24 -15.89
C ALA A 242 3.35 -13.92 -15.49
N VAL A 243 4.10 -13.10 -14.77
CA VAL A 243 3.72 -11.73 -14.39
C VAL A 243 4.82 -10.78 -14.81
N ILE A 244 4.45 -9.69 -15.48
CA ILE A 244 5.32 -8.57 -15.77
C ILE A 244 4.58 -7.26 -15.53
N ARG A 245 5.25 -6.32 -14.85
CA ARG A 245 4.74 -4.98 -14.60
C ARG A 245 4.66 -4.18 -15.90
N LEU A 246 3.60 -3.39 -16.09
CA LEU A 246 3.38 -2.64 -17.33
C LEU A 246 4.54 -1.68 -17.66
N GLU A 247 5.15 -1.05 -16.66
CA GLU A 247 6.28 -0.14 -16.83
C GLU A 247 7.58 -0.82 -17.26
N ARG A 248 7.69 -2.16 -17.12
CA ARG A 248 8.85 -2.91 -17.59
C ARG A 248 8.70 -3.37 -19.05
N VAL A 249 7.53 -3.19 -19.64
CA VAL A 249 7.27 -3.51 -21.04
C VAL A 249 7.63 -2.32 -21.92
N SER A 250 8.44 -2.54 -22.96
CA SER A 250 8.79 -1.52 -23.95
C SER A 250 8.25 -1.88 -25.32
N VAL A 251 7.77 -0.90 -26.10
CA VAL A 251 7.24 -1.12 -27.46
C VAL A 251 8.13 -0.47 -28.51
N ASN A 252 8.41 -1.20 -29.58
CA ASN A 252 9.34 -0.85 -30.66
C ASN A 252 10.67 -0.27 -30.13
N PRO A 253 11.33 -0.94 -29.18
CA PRO A 253 12.61 -0.45 -28.68
C PRO A 253 13.66 -0.52 -29.80
N VAL A 254 14.60 0.42 -29.77
CA VAL A 254 15.79 0.36 -30.63
C VAL A 254 16.71 -0.72 -30.05
N LEU A 255 16.48 -1.97 -30.43
CA LEU A 255 17.29 -3.11 -30.01
C LEU A 255 18.14 -3.60 -31.17
N ASN A 256 19.34 -4.06 -30.84
CA ASN A 256 19.99 -5.07 -31.67
C ASN A 256 19.11 -6.32 -31.57
N MET A 257 18.46 -6.72 -32.67
CA MET A 257 17.68 -7.95 -32.72
C MET A 257 18.61 -9.16 -32.50
N GLY A 258 18.81 -9.51 -31.23
CA GLY A 258 19.52 -10.70 -30.79
C GLY A 258 18.56 -11.84 -30.49
N THR A 259 19.09 -13.06 -30.42
CA THR A 259 18.38 -14.31 -30.11
C THR A 259 18.06 -14.46 -28.61
N ASP A 260 17.93 -13.36 -27.86
CA ASP A 260 17.90 -13.38 -26.39
C ASP A 260 16.54 -13.73 -25.79
N TRP A 261 15.54 -14.01 -26.64
CA TRP A 261 14.18 -14.38 -26.23
C TRP A 261 13.55 -13.31 -25.33
N THR A 262 13.75 -12.03 -25.64
CA THR A 262 13.21 -10.90 -24.87
C THR A 262 12.17 -10.08 -25.64
N THR A 263 11.91 -10.41 -26.91
CA THR A 263 11.00 -9.63 -27.77
C THR A 263 9.93 -10.52 -28.38
N LEU A 264 8.69 -10.03 -28.37
CA LEU A 264 7.51 -10.63 -28.96
C LEU A 264 6.97 -9.76 -30.08
N GLU A 265 6.59 -10.35 -31.20
CA GLU A 265 5.83 -9.64 -32.24
C GLU A 265 4.34 -9.85 -32.01
N LEU A 266 3.66 -8.82 -31.52
CA LEU A 266 2.25 -8.91 -31.11
C LEU A 266 1.38 -7.96 -31.93
N PRO A 267 0.21 -8.41 -32.43
CA PRO A 267 -0.73 -7.54 -33.12
C PRO A 267 -1.44 -6.62 -32.14
N LEU A 268 -1.50 -5.33 -32.50
CA LEU A 268 -2.19 -4.30 -31.74
C LEU A 268 -3.71 -4.46 -31.90
N ARG A 269 -4.42 -4.59 -30.77
CA ARG A 269 -5.88 -4.56 -30.73
C ARG A 269 -6.39 -3.12 -30.69
N THR A 270 -5.85 -2.29 -29.80
CA THR A 270 -6.27 -0.89 -29.65
C THR A 270 -5.23 -0.05 -28.90
N SER A 271 -5.40 1.28 -28.91
CA SER A 271 -4.64 2.23 -28.11
C SER A 271 -5.57 3.22 -27.41
N LEU A 272 -5.39 3.38 -26.11
CA LEU A 272 -6.18 4.24 -25.22
C LEU A 272 -5.32 5.41 -24.75
N TYR A 273 -5.86 6.63 -24.79
CA TYR A 273 -5.18 7.81 -24.25
C TYR A 273 -5.61 8.02 -22.79
N LEU A 274 -4.64 8.03 -21.87
CA LEU A 274 -4.87 8.16 -20.43
C LEU A 274 -4.45 9.54 -19.89
N GLY A 275 -4.42 10.57 -20.75
CA GLY A 275 -4.01 11.92 -20.38
C GLY A 275 -2.50 12.14 -20.53
N GLU A 276 -1.67 11.48 -19.71
CA GLU A 276 -0.21 11.68 -19.74
C GLU A 276 0.53 10.70 -20.64
N ARG A 277 -0.12 9.57 -20.95
CA ARG A 277 0.47 8.45 -21.68
C ARG A 277 -0.58 7.70 -22.48
N TRP A 278 -0.10 6.89 -23.42
CA TRP A 278 -0.90 5.91 -24.13
C TRP A 278 -0.77 4.55 -23.47
N GLU A 279 -1.88 3.82 -23.44
CA GLU A 279 -1.91 2.41 -23.14
C GLU A 279 -2.25 1.64 -24.42
N HIS A 280 -1.36 0.74 -24.80
CA HIS A 280 -1.49 -0.12 -25.96
C HIS A 280 -1.92 -1.51 -25.51
N VAL A 281 -2.98 -2.03 -26.13
CA VAL A 281 -3.49 -3.38 -25.86
C VAL A 281 -3.18 -4.24 -27.07
N PHE A 282 -2.38 -5.28 -26.87
CA PHE A 282 -1.98 -6.29 -27.83
C PHE A 282 -2.74 -7.60 -27.61
N ASP A 283 -2.80 -8.43 -28.65
CA ASP A 283 -3.23 -9.82 -28.53
C ASP A 283 -2.02 -10.73 -28.28
N LEU A 284 -2.06 -11.48 -27.18
CA LEU A 284 -1.14 -12.57 -26.89
C LEU A 284 -1.97 -13.87 -26.83
N HIS A 285 -2.27 -14.45 -27.98
CA HIS A 285 -3.03 -15.70 -28.13
C HIS A 285 -4.37 -15.71 -27.39
N GLY A 286 -5.17 -14.66 -27.58
CA GLY A 286 -6.45 -14.49 -26.92
C GLY A 286 -6.38 -13.71 -25.61
N HIS A 287 -5.19 -13.59 -24.99
CA HIS A 287 -4.97 -12.77 -23.80
C HIS A 287 -4.70 -11.31 -24.18
N ALA A 288 -5.28 -10.37 -23.43
CA ALA A 288 -4.96 -8.96 -23.58
C ALA A 288 -3.61 -8.67 -22.90
N PHE A 289 -2.64 -8.19 -23.68
CA PHE A 289 -1.32 -7.81 -23.17
C PHE A 289 -1.14 -6.30 -23.31
N ARG A 290 -0.80 -5.61 -22.23
CA ARG A 290 -0.81 -4.16 -22.12
C ARG A 290 0.60 -3.60 -22.07
N ALA A 291 0.84 -2.45 -22.67
CA ALA A 291 2.09 -1.71 -22.52
C ALA A 291 1.81 -0.21 -22.50
N TRP A 292 2.64 0.55 -21.80
CA TRP A 292 2.59 2.02 -21.86
C TRP A 292 3.52 2.57 -22.94
N GLY A 293 3.14 3.70 -23.52
CA GLY A 293 3.94 4.40 -24.52
C GLY A 293 3.65 5.90 -24.55
N PRO A 294 4.57 6.72 -25.07
CA PRO A 294 4.40 8.18 -25.11
C PRO A 294 3.51 8.65 -26.28
N ARG A 295 3.19 7.78 -27.24
CA ARG A 295 2.49 8.15 -28.48
C ARG A 295 1.60 7.01 -28.97
N LYS A 296 0.54 7.36 -29.70
CA LYS A 296 -0.34 6.39 -30.36
C LYS A 296 0.46 5.52 -31.36
N LEU A 297 0.17 4.23 -31.38
CA LEU A 297 0.73 3.30 -32.36
C LEU A 297 -0.17 3.19 -33.59
N ALA A 298 0.46 2.90 -34.74
CA ALA A 298 -0.27 2.53 -35.95
C ALA A 298 -0.93 1.15 -35.77
N THR A 299 -1.95 0.83 -36.56
CA THR A 299 -2.50 -0.53 -36.59
C THR A 299 -1.48 -1.49 -37.18
N GLY A 300 -1.37 -2.69 -36.62
CA GLY A 300 -0.47 -3.73 -37.13
C GLY A 300 0.22 -4.49 -36.00
N THR A 301 1.29 -5.20 -36.36
CA THR A 301 2.14 -5.94 -35.43
C THR A 301 3.29 -5.07 -34.97
N HIS A 302 3.59 -5.11 -33.67
CA HIS A 302 4.70 -4.37 -33.07
C HIS A 302 5.59 -5.29 -32.25
N ALA A 303 6.87 -4.90 -32.18
CA ALA A 303 7.83 -5.53 -31.29
C ALA A 303 7.57 -5.07 -29.86
N VAL A 304 7.33 -6.01 -28.96
CA VAL A 304 7.10 -5.80 -27.53
C VAL A 304 8.22 -6.49 -26.76
N HIS A 305 9.02 -5.70 -26.06
CA HIS A 305 10.17 -6.18 -25.31
C HIS A 305 9.86 -6.37 -23.83
N LEU A 306 10.25 -7.52 -23.32
CA LEU A 306 10.15 -7.97 -21.94
C LEU A 306 11.57 -8.27 -21.44
N PRO A 307 12.11 -7.47 -20.50
CA PRO A 307 13.41 -7.73 -19.93
C PRO A 307 13.36 -8.98 -19.04
N VAL A 308 14.43 -9.78 -19.06
CA VAL A 308 14.50 -11.09 -18.39
C VAL A 308 14.21 -11.01 -16.89
N ASP A 309 14.77 -10.01 -16.22
CA ASP A 309 14.60 -9.72 -14.79
C ASP A 309 13.21 -9.13 -14.45
N GLY A 310 12.47 -8.69 -15.47
CA GLY A 310 11.13 -8.10 -15.32
C GLY A 310 9.99 -9.10 -15.41
N VAL A 311 10.23 -10.33 -15.87
CA VAL A 311 9.21 -11.37 -15.98
C VAL A 311 9.40 -12.38 -14.86
N TRP A 312 8.45 -12.44 -13.93
CA TRP A 312 8.43 -13.42 -12.85
C TRP A 312 7.48 -14.56 -13.20
N VAL A 313 7.92 -15.80 -13.01
CA VAL A 313 7.10 -16.99 -13.24
C VAL A 313 6.83 -17.69 -11.92
N PHE A 314 5.55 -17.93 -11.63
CA PHE A 314 5.00 -18.55 -10.42
C PHE A 314 4.19 -19.79 -10.73
#